data_AF-A0A5D2DX60-F1
#
_entry.id   AF-A0A5D2DX60-F1
#
_cell.length_a   1.000
_cell.length_b   1.000
_cell.length_c   1.000
_cell.angle_alpha   90.00
_cell.angle_beta   90.00
_cell.angle_gamma   90.00
#
_symmetry.space_group_name_H-M   'P 1'
#
loop_
_entity.id
_entity.type
_entity.pdbx_description
1 polymer ?
#
loop_
_entity_poly.entity_id
_entity_poly.type
_entity_poly.pdbx_seq_one_letter_code
_entity_poly.pdbx_strand_id
1 'polypeptide(L)'
;MATFASIRQISRQFVKREPLLKFCCFVQNESFFPSLDCIAFASQRSYSAVSPSLHAPCVTSPDLSLLAKQNVLQHHNILGKWLHARYLSNASIELKTDEDVIRFSFNKSVGRLASTTRKRKMSKKAKVNELRFYRLKAKKKMNSPNPEVRIRYKLEKAKRKEAWLIEKLRKYEVPKAPAEAYDPEILTEEEKHYLKRTGEKKKNYVQVGRRGVFGGVVLNMHLHWKKHETVKVICKPCKPGQVHEYAEELARLSKGIVIDIKPNNTIIFYRGKNYVQPNIMSPADTLSKNKALEKYKYEQSLDHTSEYIEKLEKELEEFLKHKARYHKAKESEPQDFAASILQHQLQNNCYISVSKKHPFE
;
A
#
# COMPACT_ATOMS: atom_id res chain seq x y z
N MET A 1 -13.73 -4.54 -18.79
CA MET A 1 -12.51 -4.17 -18.04
C MET A 1 -12.19 -2.66 -18.07
N ALA A 2 -13.10 -1.77 -18.49
CA ALA A 2 -12.77 -0.37 -18.79
C ALA A 2 -12.36 0.52 -17.59
N THR A 3 -12.82 0.21 -16.38
CA THR A 3 -12.68 1.10 -15.20
C THR A 3 -11.24 1.32 -14.71
N PHE A 4 -10.29 0.44 -15.04
CA PHE A 4 -8.90 0.57 -14.58
C PHE A 4 -8.05 1.54 -15.42
N ALA A 5 -8.51 1.97 -16.59
CA ALA A 5 -7.79 2.95 -17.41
C ALA A 5 -7.79 4.35 -16.77
N SER A 6 -8.94 4.76 -16.20
CA SER A 6 -9.16 6.09 -15.62
C SER A 6 -8.11 6.47 -14.56
N ILE A 7 -7.83 5.57 -13.61
CA ILE A 7 -6.85 5.80 -12.51
C ILE A 7 -5.43 6.05 -13.06
N ARG A 8 -5.07 5.46 -14.21
CA ARG A 8 -3.77 5.67 -14.88
C ARG A 8 -3.75 6.89 -15.82
N GLN A 9 -4.90 7.50 -16.13
CA GLN A 9 -4.98 8.74 -16.92
C GLN A 9 -4.97 9.99 -16.04
N ILE A 10 -5.68 9.97 -14.91
CA ILE A 10 -5.74 11.09 -13.95
C ILE A 10 -4.33 11.49 -13.47
N SER A 11 -3.47 10.52 -13.17
CA SER A 11 -2.07 10.78 -12.77
C SER A 11 -1.17 11.28 -13.90
N ARG A 12 -1.54 11.08 -15.17
CA ARG A 12 -0.75 11.50 -16.34
C ARG A 12 -1.09 12.92 -16.83
N GLN A 13 -2.34 13.37 -16.64
CA GLN A 13 -2.75 14.71 -17.08
C GLN A 13 -2.06 15.84 -16.30
N PHE A 14 -1.73 15.62 -15.01
CA PHE A 14 -1.05 16.61 -14.17
C PHE A 14 0.48 16.73 -14.38
N VAL A 15 1.06 16.01 -15.34
CA VAL A 15 2.53 16.00 -15.59
C VAL A 15 2.87 16.38 -17.05
N LYS A 16 2.16 17.36 -17.61
CA LYS A 16 2.70 18.19 -18.68
C LYS A 16 3.53 19.33 -18.07
N ARG A 17 4.86 19.21 -18.14
CA ARG A 17 5.78 20.34 -17.91
C ARG A 17 6.16 20.93 -19.26
N GLU A 18 5.92 22.22 -19.46
CA GLU A 18 6.52 22.94 -20.59
C GLU A 18 7.94 23.42 -20.24
N PRO A 19 8.86 23.50 -21.22
CA PRO A 19 10.25 23.88 -20.98
C PRO A 19 10.48 25.38 -21.19
N LEU A 20 10.41 26.19 -20.13
CA LEU A 20 10.82 27.60 -20.20
C LEU A 20 12.22 27.84 -19.63
N LEU A 21 13.11 28.11 -20.58
CA LEU A 21 14.23 29.07 -20.57
C LEU A 21 15.00 29.33 -19.26
N LYS A 22 16.33 29.14 -19.36
CA LYS A 22 17.30 29.72 -18.43
C LYS A 22 17.15 31.24 -18.40
N PHE A 23 17.06 31.82 -17.21
CA PHE A 23 17.53 33.18 -16.95
C PHE A 23 18.59 33.14 -15.85
N CYS A 24 19.71 33.83 -16.09
CA CYS A 24 20.80 33.96 -15.15
C CYS A 24 20.79 35.38 -14.59
N CYS A 25 20.71 35.52 -13.27
CA CYS A 25 20.94 36.79 -12.58
C CYS A 25 21.89 36.56 -11.40
N PHE A 26 23.03 37.23 -11.45
CA PHE A 26 23.88 37.47 -10.28
C PHE A 26 23.13 38.34 -9.26
N VAL A 27 23.23 37.98 -7.97
CA VAL A 27 23.47 38.94 -6.87
C VAL A 27 24.47 38.25 -5.91
N GLN A 28 25.37 39.03 -5.32
CA GLN A 28 26.46 38.54 -4.47
C GLN A 28 26.11 38.67 -2.97
N ASN A 29 27.06 38.26 -2.12
CA ASN A 29 27.20 38.62 -0.69
C ASN A 29 26.20 37.98 0.30
N GLU A 30 26.55 37.68 1.55
CA GLU A 30 27.85 37.78 2.26
C GLU A 30 28.01 36.60 3.26
N SER A 31 29.17 36.56 3.92
CA SER A 31 29.70 35.50 4.78
C SER A 31 28.97 35.27 6.12
N PHE A 32 29.18 34.09 6.73
CA PHE A 32 29.83 33.90 8.05
C PHE A 32 29.77 32.42 8.51
N PHE A 33 30.92 31.87 8.89
CA PHE A 33 31.05 30.67 9.75
C PHE A 33 31.49 31.13 11.16
N PRO A 34 31.24 30.34 12.22
CA PRO A 34 32.28 29.44 12.71
C PRO A 34 31.81 28.02 13.08
N SER A 35 32.80 27.15 13.31
CA SER A 35 32.69 25.78 13.79
C SER A 35 32.31 25.66 15.27
N LEU A 36 31.76 24.51 15.68
CA LEU A 36 31.84 23.99 17.06
C LEU A 36 31.67 22.45 17.09
N ASP A 37 32.24 21.83 18.12
CA ASP A 37 32.66 20.42 18.11
C ASP A 37 31.57 19.37 18.31
N CYS A 38 31.79 18.18 17.73
CA CYS A 38 30.94 17.01 17.93
C CYS A 38 31.46 16.10 19.05
N ILE A 39 31.03 16.35 20.30
CA ILE A 39 31.31 15.45 21.42
C ILE A 39 30.41 14.21 21.35
N ALA A 40 31.02 13.01 21.29
CA ALA A 40 30.31 11.75 21.27
C ALA A 40 30.06 11.22 22.70
N PHE A 41 28.79 11.01 23.07
CA PHE A 41 28.41 10.31 24.29
C PHE A 41 27.69 8.99 23.99
N ALA A 42 28.42 7.89 24.15
CA ALA A 42 27.80 6.57 24.28
C ALA A 42 27.27 6.38 25.71
N SER A 43 26.07 5.83 25.86
CA SER A 43 25.59 5.29 27.14
C SER A 43 24.93 3.94 26.92
N GLN A 44 25.55 2.89 27.47
CA GLN A 44 24.92 1.57 27.59
C GLN A 44 24.03 1.61 28.84
N ARG A 45 22.84 1.03 28.78
CA ARG A 45 21.97 0.87 29.96
C ARG A 45 21.44 -0.56 30.04
N SER A 46 22.15 -1.37 30.82
CA SER A 46 21.74 -2.70 31.25
C SER A 46 20.57 -2.60 32.24
N TYR A 47 19.69 -3.59 32.20
CA TYR A 47 18.66 -3.81 33.22
C TYR A 47 18.88 -5.18 33.86
N SER A 48 19.15 -5.20 35.17
CA SER A 48 19.11 -6.41 35.98
C SER A 48 17.67 -6.68 36.44
N ALA A 49 17.32 -7.96 36.59
CA ALA A 49 16.03 -8.40 37.10
C ALA A 49 16.19 -9.02 38.50
N VAL A 50 15.23 -8.78 39.39
CA VAL A 50 15.18 -9.37 40.73
C VAL A 50 13.76 -9.91 40.95
N SER A 51 13.67 -11.11 41.53
CA SER A 51 12.41 -11.80 41.83
C SER A 51 12.11 -11.75 43.33
N PRO A 52 10.86 -11.51 43.77
CA PRO A 52 10.49 -11.59 45.18
C PRO A 52 10.18 -13.03 45.62
N SER A 53 10.51 -13.36 46.87
CA SER A 53 10.14 -14.61 47.54
C SER A 53 8.86 -14.48 48.39
N LEU A 54 8.31 -15.62 48.79
CA LEU A 54 7.15 -15.73 49.68
C LEU A 54 7.55 -15.58 51.15
N HIS A 55 6.71 -14.96 51.98
CA HIS A 55 6.36 -15.48 53.31
C HIS A 55 5.12 -14.78 53.89
N ALA A 56 4.38 -15.48 54.75
CA ALA A 56 3.31 -14.96 55.61
C ALA A 56 3.51 -15.51 57.04
N PRO A 57 2.83 -14.95 58.06
CA PRO A 57 1.80 -15.75 58.76
C PRO A 57 0.55 -14.96 59.21
N CYS A 58 -0.40 -15.68 59.81
CA CYS A 58 -1.68 -15.25 60.39
C CYS A 58 -1.51 -14.58 61.80
N VAL A 59 -2.52 -14.05 62.52
CA VAL A 59 -4.00 -14.25 62.53
C VAL A 59 -4.75 -12.88 62.53
N THR A 60 -5.97 -12.59 63.02
CA THR A 60 -6.95 -13.21 63.97
C THR A 60 -8.41 -12.81 63.62
N SER A 61 -9.38 -13.11 64.49
CA SER A 61 -10.83 -12.81 64.44
C SER A 61 -11.37 -12.64 65.89
N PRO A 62 -12.67 -12.37 66.21
CA PRO A 62 -13.90 -12.21 65.39
C PRO A 62 -14.52 -10.77 65.51
N ASP A 63 -15.74 -10.37 65.09
CA ASP A 63 -17.08 -10.98 65.26
C ASP A 63 -18.21 -10.47 64.32
N LEU A 64 -19.41 -11.06 64.49
CA LEU A 64 -20.78 -10.84 63.92
C LEU A 64 -21.22 -9.44 63.37
N SER A 65 -22.26 -9.26 62.52
CA SER A 65 -23.31 -10.18 61.98
C SER A 65 -24.01 -9.71 60.67
N LEU A 66 -24.60 -10.69 59.95
CA LEU A 66 -25.79 -10.69 59.06
C LEU A 66 -26.38 -9.39 58.46
N LEU A 67 -26.41 -9.28 57.12
CA LEU A 67 -27.61 -8.87 56.34
C LEU A 67 -27.51 -9.17 54.82
N ALA A 68 -28.68 -9.28 54.18
CA ALA A 68 -28.99 -9.24 52.74
C ALA A 68 -28.35 -10.27 51.76
N LYS A 69 -29.20 -10.88 50.92
CA LYS A 69 -28.81 -11.64 49.71
C LYS A 69 -28.85 -10.72 48.49
N GLN A 70 -27.89 -10.82 47.56
CA GLN A 70 -28.04 -11.38 46.19
C GLN A 70 -27.03 -10.82 45.16
N ASN A 71 -26.55 -11.73 44.30
CA ASN A 71 -25.95 -11.48 42.97
C ASN A 71 -24.56 -10.82 42.89
N VAL A 72 -23.97 -10.96 41.69
CA VAL A 72 -22.68 -10.44 41.22
C VAL A 72 -21.43 -11.02 41.90
N LEU A 73 -20.79 -11.97 41.22
CA LEU A 73 -19.35 -12.24 41.38
C LEU A 73 -18.68 -12.19 40.00
N GLN A 74 -18.00 -11.09 39.72
CA GLN A 74 -17.18 -10.92 38.52
C GLN A 74 -15.82 -11.59 38.69
N HIS A 75 -15.28 -12.11 37.57
CA HIS A 75 -13.86 -12.26 37.27
C HIS A 75 -12.87 -12.57 38.42
N HIS A 76 -12.46 -13.84 38.49
CA HIS A 76 -11.03 -14.16 38.68
C HIS A 76 -10.51 -14.93 37.46
N ASN A 77 -9.45 -14.41 36.83
CA ASN A 77 -8.84 -15.02 35.66
C ASN A 77 -7.93 -16.18 36.09
N ILE A 78 -8.27 -17.42 35.74
CA ILE A 78 -7.37 -18.57 35.87
C ILE A 78 -7.09 -19.16 34.49
N LEU A 79 -5.80 -19.44 34.27
CA LEU A 79 -5.10 -19.79 33.03
C LEU A 79 -5.63 -21.06 32.32
N GLY A 80 -6.81 -20.96 31.70
CA GLY A 80 -7.44 -22.04 30.93
C GLY A 80 -6.62 -22.44 29.70
N LYS A 81 -5.92 -23.57 29.77
CA LYS A 81 -5.17 -24.16 28.65
C LYS A 81 -6.12 -24.40 27.46
N TRP A 82 -5.75 -23.92 26.26
CA TRP A 82 -6.56 -24.02 25.03
C TRP A 82 -6.60 -25.45 24.47
N LEU A 83 -7.28 -26.35 25.19
CA LEU A 83 -7.65 -27.67 24.69
C LEU A 83 -8.50 -27.49 23.43
N HIS A 84 -8.04 -28.05 22.33
CA HIS A 84 -8.77 -28.00 21.07
C HIS A 84 -10.11 -28.72 21.24
N ALA A 85 -11.21 -27.98 21.10
CA ALA A 85 -12.55 -28.54 20.99
C ALA A 85 -12.57 -29.50 19.78
N ARG A 86 -12.50 -30.81 20.06
CA ARG A 86 -12.56 -31.83 19.02
C ARG A 86 -14.01 -31.88 18.55
N TYR A 87 -14.23 -31.44 17.32
CA TYR A 87 -15.51 -31.57 16.62
C TYR A 87 -15.87 -33.06 16.53
N LEU A 88 -16.75 -33.50 17.43
CA LEU A 88 -17.35 -34.82 17.39
C LEU A 88 -18.39 -34.81 16.26
N SER A 89 -18.32 -35.81 15.38
CA SER A 89 -19.34 -36.02 14.35
C SER A 89 -20.61 -36.60 14.98
N ASN A 90 -21.77 -36.08 14.60
CA ASN A 90 -23.10 -36.55 15.04
C ASN A 90 -23.40 -37.97 14.52
N ALA A 91 -22.74 -38.98 15.08
CA ALA A 91 -23.11 -40.38 14.92
C ALA A 91 -24.03 -40.77 16.09
N SER A 92 -25.21 -41.30 15.78
CA SER A 92 -26.06 -41.92 16.80
C SER A 92 -25.39 -43.18 17.33
N ILE A 93 -25.37 -43.29 18.65
CA ILE A 93 -24.95 -44.50 19.36
C ILE A 93 -26.23 -45.22 19.75
N GLU A 94 -26.43 -46.43 19.22
CA GLU A 94 -27.45 -47.34 19.76
C GLU A 94 -26.81 -48.23 20.82
N LEU A 95 -27.57 -48.44 21.89
CA LEU A 95 -27.21 -49.22 23.05
C LEU A 95 -28.19 -50.39 23.10
N LYS A 96 -27.69 -51.60 22.86
CA LYS A 96 -28.49 -52.82 22.98
C LYS A 96 -28.11 -53.56 24.27
N THR A 97 -29.14 -54.00 24.98
CA THR A 97 -29.07 -54.72 26.26
C THR A 97 -29.73 -56.07 26.07
N ASP A 98 -28.97 -57.02 25.53
CA ASP A 98 -29.35 -58.41 25.42
C ASP A 98 -28.45 -59.20 26.39
N GLU A 99 -29.02 -59.98 27.32
CA GLU A 99 -28.32 -60.85 28.29
C GLU A 99 -27.09 -60.23 28.98
N ASP A 100 -27.34 -59.26 29.87
CA ASP A 100 -26.39 -58.65 30.83
C ASP A 100 -25.09 -58.02 30.28
N VAL A 101 -24.90 -57.97 28.96
CA VAL A 101 -23.70 -57.41 28.31
C VAL A 101 -24.04 -56.20 27.44
N ILE A 102 -23.79 -54.99 27.96
CA ILE A 102 -23.99 -53.73 27.22
C ILE A 102 -23.05 -53.66 26.01
N ARG A 103 -23.60 -53.74 24.79
CA ARG A 103 -22.85 -53.64 23.54
C ARG A 103 -23.21 -52.37 22.77
N PHE A 104 -22.27 -51.44 22.69
CA PHE A 104 -22.41 -50.21 21.90
C PHE A 104 -22.20 -50.49 20.40
N SER A 105 -23.18 -50.12 19.57
CA SER A 105 -23.08 -50.19 18.11
C SER A 105 -23.16 -48.80 17.48
N PHE A 106 -22.12 -48.42 16.74
CA PHE A 106 -22.12 -47.21 15.92
C PHE A 106 -22.83 -47.47 14.60
N ASN A 107 -24.08 -47.01 14.48
CA ASN A 107 -24.86 -47.21 13.26
C ASN A 107 -24.29 -46.38 12.10
N LYS A 108 -23.63 -47.09 11.20
CA LYS A 108 -22.92 -46.54 10.03
C LYS A 108 -23.95 -46.17 8.97
N SER A 109 -24.42 -44.93 9.01
CA SER A 109 -25.49 -44.43 8.14
C SER A 109 -25.23 -44.71 6.66
N VAL A 110 -26.10 -45.55 6.07
CA VAL A 110 -26.09 -45.87 4.65
C VAL A 110 -26.51 -44.63 3.86
N GLY A 111 -25.90 -44.40 2.70
CA GLY A 111 -26.43 -43.47 1.72
C GLY A 111 -26.24 -41.98 2.01
N ARG A 112 -24.99 -41.51 2.13
CA ARG A 112 -24.66 -40.17 1.60
C ARG A 112 -23.25 -40.10 1.04
N LEU A 113 -23.13 -40.09 -0.29
CA LEU A 113 -21.88 -39.88 -1.03
C LEU A 113 -21.45 -38.41 -0.99
N ALA A 114 -21.39 -37.83 0.22
CA ALA A 114 -20.84 -36.50 0.44
C ALA A 114 -19.31 -36.58 0.27
N SER A 115 -18.84 -36.32 -0.94
CA SER A 115 -17.42 -36.30 -1.32
C SER A 115 -16.69 -35.11 -0.67
N THR A 116 -16.58 -35.14 0.66
CA THR A 116 -15.81 -34.17 1.43
C THR A 116 -14.35 -34.28 1.03
N THR A 117 -13.95 -33.42 0.09
CA THR A 117 -12.57 -33.28 -0.40
C THR A 117 -11.72 -32.61 0.68
N ARG A 118 -11.56 -33.32 1.81
CA ARG A 118 -10.67 -33.00 2.93
C ARG A 118 -9.25 -32.91 2.39
N LYS A 119 -8.85 -31.71 1.95
CA LYS A 119 -7.53 -31.41 1.37
C LYS A 119 -6.44 -31.90 2.34
N ARG A 120 -5.91 -33.09 2.06
CA ARG A 120 -5.00 -33.83 2.94
C ARG A 120 -3.75 -32.99 3.14
N LYS A 121 -3.56 -32.44 4.34
CA LYS A 121 -2.51 -31.45 4.60
C LYS A 121 -1.14 -32.06 4.27
N MET A 122 -0.45 -31.46 3.31
CA MET A 122 0.91 -31.85 2.88
C MET A 122 1.84 -31.98 4.09
N SER A 123 2.67 -33.02 4.11
CA SER A 123 3.66 -33.21 5.17
C SER A 123 4.67 -32.04 5.19
N LYS A 124 5.27 -31.76 6.35
CA LYS A 124 6.30 -30.70 6.48
C LYS A 124 7.40 -30.86 5.42
N LYS A 125 7.87 -32.09 5.19
CA LYS A 125 8.89 -32.45 4.17
C LYS A 125 8.41 -32.20 2.74
N ALA A 126 7.16 -32.58 2.40
CA ALA A 126 6.59 -32.34 1.08
C ALA A 126 6.49 -30.84 0.76
N LYS A 127 5.98 -30.03 1.71
CA LYS A 127 5.87 -28.57 1.55
C LYS A 127 7.23 -27.88 1.40
N VAL A 128 8.27 -28.36 2.08
CA VAL A 128 9.64 -27.84 1.92
C VAL A 128 10.21 -28.18 0.53
N ASN A 129 10.00 -29.40 0.03
CA ASN A 129 10.42 -29.80 -1.31
C ASN A 129 9.71 -28.98 -2.41
N GLU A 130 8.40 -28.75 -2.25
CA GLU A 130 7.59 -27.89 -3.13
C GLU A 130 8.14 -26.45 -3.19
N LEU A 131 8.44 -25.85 -2.03
CA LEU A 131 9.07 -24.53 -1.96
C LEU A 131 10.48 -24.52 -2.57
N ARG A 132 11.27 -25.59 -2.42
CA ARG A 132 12.59 -25.75 -3.07
C ARG A 132 12.46 -25.79 -4.59
N PHE A 133 11.46 -26.49 -5.13
CA PHE A 133 11.17 -26.55 -6.56
C PHE A 133 10.77 -25.19 -7.15
N TYR A 134 9.89 -24.44 -6.48
CA TYR A 134 9.55 -23.07 -6.90
C TYR A 134 10.75 -22.12 -6.83
N ARG A 135 11.60 -22.21 -5.80
CA ARG A 135 12.86 -21.45 -5.71
C ARG A 135 13.81 -21.78 -6.86
N LEU A 136 13.95 -23.05 -7.23
CA LEU A 136 14.80 -23.48 -8.35
C LEU A 136 14.27 -22.99 -9.71
N LYS A 137 12.96 -23.09 -9.95
CA LYS A 137 12.30 -22.51 -11.15
C LYS A 137 12.48 -20.98 -11.22
N ALA A 138 12.37 -20.28 -10.09
CA ALA A 138 12.64 -18.84 -10.02
C ALA A 138 14.11 -18.51 -10.34
N LYS A 139 15.08 -19.27 -9.80
CA LYS A 139 16.51 -19.10 -10.12
C LYS A 139 16.79 -19.36 -11.61
N LYS A 140 16.19 -20.39 -12.23
CA LYS A 140 16.34 -20.67 -13.67
C LYS A 140 15.76 -19.54 -14.55
N LYS A 141 14.64 -18.91 -14.16
CA LYS A 141 14.11 -17.71 -14.86
C LYS A 141 15.01 -16.48 -14.68
N MET A 142 15.54 -16.23 -13.47
CA MET A 142 16.42 -15.08 -13.19
C MET A 142 17.81 -15.18 -13.83
N ASN A 143 18.35 -16.39 -13.91
CA ASN A 143 19.67 -16.68 -14.48
C ASN A 143 19.57 -17.14 -15.96
N SER A 144 18.46 -16.87 -16.64
CA SER A 144 18.32 -17.18 -18.07
C SER A 144 19.24 -16.28 -18.91
N PRO A 145 20.05 -16.81 -19.85
CA PRO A 145 20.86 -15.97 -20.73
C PRO A 145 20.04 -14.95 -21.55
N ASN A 146 18.79 -15.30 -21.90
CA ASN A 146 17.90 -14.40 -22.62
C ASN A 146 17.34 -13.31 -21.67
N PRO A 147 17.66 -12.01 -21.88
CA PRO A 147 17.15 -10.93 -21.04
C PRO A 147 15.63 -10.77 -21.14
N GLU A 148 15.02 -11.08 -22.28
CA GLU A 148 13.57 -10.99 -22.49
C GLU A 148 12.80 -11.86 -21.47
N VAL A 149 13.31 -13.08 -21.22
CA VAL A 149 12.76 -14.03 -20.23
C VAL A 149 12.93 -13.50 -18.81
N ARG A 150 14.07 -12.86 -18.51
CA ARG A 150 14.34 -12.22 -17.22
C ARG A 150 13.38 -11.05 -16.99
N ILE A 151 13.24 -10.14 -17.95
CA ILE A 151 12.38 -8.94 -17.86
C ILE A 151 10.91 -9.33 -17.72
N ARG A 152 10.41 -10.20 -18.61
CA ARG A 152 9.03 -10.73 -18.53
C ARG A 152 8.76 -11.38 -17.17
N TYR A 153 9.72 -12.09 -16.58
CA TYR A 153 9.57 -12.67 -15.24
C TYR A 153 9.59 -11.63 -14.10
N LYS A 154 10.50 -10.63 -14.12
CA LYS A 154 10.46 -9.50 -13.17
C LYS A 154 9.08 -8.83 -13.19
N LEU A 155 8.55 -8.57 -14.39
CA LEU A 155 7.28 -7.90 -14.66
C LEU A 155 6.07 -8.74 -14.18
N GLU A 156 6.05 -10.04 -14.46
CA GLU A 156 5.04 -11.01 -13.96
C GLU A 156 4.98 -11.04 -12.41
N LYS A 157 6.12 -10.85 -11.75
CA LYS A 157 6.23 -10.78 -10.29
C LYS A 157 5.80 -9.42 -9.75
N ALA A 158 6.14 -8.33 -10.43
CA ALA A 158 5.76 -6.96 -10.05
C ALA A 158 4.25 -6.71 -10.19
N LYS A 159 3.62 -7.06 -11.33
CA LYS A 159 2.16 -6.92 -11.53
C LYS A 159 1.34 -7.77 -10.55
N ARG A 160 1.86 -8.93 -10.14
CA ARG A 160 1.25 -9.74 -9.06
C ARG A 160 1.34 -9.06 -7.69
N LYS A 161 2.40 -8.28 -7.41
CA LYS A 161 2.52 -7.47 -6.19
C LYS A 161 1.59 -6.24 -6.25
N GLU A 162 1.54 -5.55 -7.40
CA GLU A 162 0.62 -4.43 -7.68
C GLU A 162 -0.84 -4.83 -7.37
N ALA A 163 -1.32 -5.93 -7.96
CA ALA A 163 -2.67 -6.43 -7.74
C ALA A 163 -2.96 -6.77 -6.27
N TRP A 164 -2.01 -7.37 -5.55
CA TRP A 164 -2.15 -7.67 -4.12
C TRP A 164 -2.16 -6.41 -3.24
N LEU A 165 -1.39 -5.39 -3.60
CA LEU A 165 -1.42 -4.09 -2.91
C LEU A 165 -2.76 -3.37 -3.12
N ILE A 166 -3.32 -3.42 -4.32
CA ILE A 166 -4.66 -2.89 -4.62
C ILE A 166 -5.74 -3.66 -3.84
N GLU A 167 -5.67 -4.99 -3.79
CA GLU A 167 -6.59 -5.82 -2.98
C GLU A 167 -6.48 -5.50 -1.48
N LYS A 168 -5.29 -5.11 -0.99
CA LYS A 168 -5.10 -4.63 0.39
C LYS A 168 -5.68 -3.24 0.62
N LEU A 169 -5.44 -2.29 -0.28
CA LEU A 169 -5.90 -0.90 -0.14
C LEU A 169 -7.42 -0.76 -0.11
N ARG A 170 -8.14 -1.57 -0.89
CA ARG A 170 -9.60 -1.69 -0.85
C ARG A 170 -10.20 -2.02 0.52
N LYS A 171 -9.40 -2.54 1.46
CA LYS A 171 -9.83 -2.86 2.84
C LYS A 171 -9.68 -1.66 3.80
N TYR A 172 -9.13 -0.56 3.29
CA TYR A 172 -9.00 0.75 3.94
C TYR A 172 -9.75 1.86 3.17
N GLU A 173 -10.44 1.51 2.08
CA GLU A 173 -11.46 2.34 1.45
C GLU A 173 -12.73 2.24 2.31
N VAL A 174 -12.99 3.26 3.12
CA VAL A 174 -14.28 3.38 3.82
C VAL A 174 -15.29 3.88 2.79
N PRO A 175 -16.51 3.30 2.70
CA PRO A 175 -17.56 3.86 1.86
C PRO A 175 -17.81 5.32 2.26
N LYS A 176 -17.64 6.27 1.31
CA LYS A 176 -18.11 7.64 1.51
C LYS A 176 -19.64 7.55 1.67
N ALA A 177 -20.14 7.89 2.86
CA ALA A 177 -21.56 8.19 3.02
C ALA A 177 -21.95 9.27 1.99
N PRO A 178 -23.17 9.23 1.43
CA PRO A 178 -23.64 10.31 0.56
C PRO A 178 -23.48 11.64 1.30
N ALA A 179 -23.06 12.68 0.59
CA ALA A 179 -22.97 14.00 1.20
C ALA A 179 -24.37 14.42 1.65
N GLU A 180 -24.58 14.46 2.97
CA GLU A 180 -25.75 15.09 3.56
C GLU A 180 -25.84 16.52 3.02
N ALA A 181 -27.06 16.97 2.71
CA ALA A 181 -27.32 18.35 2.30
C ALA A 181 -27.13 19.29 3.50
N TYR A 182 -25.87 19.51 3.88
CA TYR A 182 -25.46 20.57 4.77
C TYR A 182 -25.83 21.90 4.11
N ASP A 183 -26.65 22.70 4.79
CA ASP A 183 -27.06 24.02 4.33
C ASP A 183 -25.81 24.84 3.97
N PRO A 184 -25.59 25.20 2.70
CA PRO A 184 -24.40 25.91 2.29
C PRO A 184 -24.54 27.37 2.73
N GLU A 185 -24.21 27.66 4.00
CA GLU A 185 -24.17 29.02 4.56
C GLU A 185 -23.50 29.95 3.54
N ILE A 186 -24.30 30.81 2.88
CA ILE A 186 -23.86 31.56 1.70
C ILE A 186 -22.99 32.72 2.18
N LEU A 187 -21.73 32.39 2.48
CA LEU A 187 -20.70 33.36 2.85
C LEU A 187 -20.50 34.32 1.68
N THR A 188 -20.68 35.62 1.94
CA THR A 188 -20.45 36.66 0.93
C THR A 188 -18.97 36.75 0.57
N GLU A 189 -18.61 37.48 -0.49
CA GLU A 189 -17.21 37.60 -0.90
C GLU A 189 -16.39 38.43 0.10
N GLU A 190 -17.03 39.41 0.74
CA GLU A 190 -16.48 40.20 1.84
C GLU A 190 -16.22 39.32 3.08
N GLU A 191 -17.18 38.47 3.45
CA GLU A 191 -17.02 37.52 4.56
C GLU A 191 -15.89 36.52 4.28
N LYS A 192 -15.83 35.94 3.06
CA LYS A 192 -14.74 35.05 2.63
C LYS A 192 -13.39 35.76 2.68
N HIS A 193 -13.29 36.99 2.19
CA HIS A 193 -12.05 37.77 2.20
C HIS A 193 -11.61 38.14 3.63
N TYR A 194 -12.56 38.52 4.49
CA TYR A 194 -12.30 38.74 5.92
C TYR A 194 -11.78 37.46 6.59
N LEU A 195 -12.48 36.33 6.43
CA LEU A 195 -12.11 35.05 7.04
C LEU A 195 -10.76 34.54 6.52
N LYS A 196 -10.43 34.76 5.24
CA LYS A 196 -9.11 34.47 4.65
C LYS A 196 -7.99 35.28 5.32
N ARG A 197 -8.15 36.60 5.41
CA ARG A 197 -7.18 37.53 6.05
C ARG A 197 -7.04 37.26 7.55
N THR A 198 -8.13 36.97 8.24
CA THR A 198 -8.17 36.70 9.69
C THR A 198 -7.63 35.31 10.04
N GLY A 199 -8.00 34.28 9.26
CA GLY A 199 -7.48 32.91 9.40
C GLY A 199 -5.98 32.79 9.10
N GLU A 200 -5.45 33.62 8.18
CA GLU A 200 -4.01 33.74 7.97
C GLU A 200 -3.27 34.29 9.19
N LYS A 201 -3.76 35.39 9.79
CA LYS A 201 -3.10 36.04 10.93
C LYS A 201 -3.08 35.20 12.22
N LYS A 202 -4.11 34.39 12.47
CA LYS A 202 -4.22 33.58 13.71
C LYS A 202 -3.14 32.49 13.80
N LYS A 203 -2.77 32.10 15.02
CA LYS A 203 -1.69 31.12 15.28
C LYS A 203 -2.17 29.67 15.48
N ASN A 204 -3.47 29.40 15.48
CA ASN A 204 -4.01 28.04 15.67
C ASN A 204 -3.93 27.21 14.39
N TYR A 205 -3.35 26.01 14.47
CA TYR A 205 -3.19 25.11 13.34
C TYR A 205 -3.32 23.62 13.72
N VAL A 206 -3.71 22.80 12.75
CA VAL A 206 -3.71 21.33 12.79
C VAL A 206 -2.69 20.80 11.78
N GLN A 207 -1.87 19.83 12.16
CA GLN A 207 -0.90 19.22 11.25
C GLN A 207 -1.43 17.89 10.67
N VAL A 208 -1.48 17.80 9.34
CA VAL A 208 -1.75 16.56 8.60
C VAL A 208 -0.41 16.03 8.09
N GLY A 209 0.08 14.98 8.74
CA GLY A 209 1.32 14.29 8.36
C GLY A 209 1.09 13.16 7.35
N ARG A 210 2.13 12.32 7.16
CA ARG A 210 2.12 11.11 6.29
C ARG A 210 0.94 10.14 6.44
N ARG A 211 0.11 10.25 7.47
CA ARG A 211 -1.09 9.41 7.66
C ARG A 211 -2.30 9.92 6.88
N GLY A 212 -2.22 11.10 6.26
CA GLY A 212 -3.35 11.78 5.64
C GLY A 212 -4.43 12.14 6.67
N VAL A 213 -5.65 12.31 6.18
CA VAL A 213 -6.84 12.55 7.00
C VAL A 213 -7.19 11.28 7.78
N PHE A 214 -7.32 11.41 9.11
CA PHE A 214 -7.82 10.36 10.01
C PHE A 214 -8.58 11.02 11.17
N GLY A 215 -9.40 10.27 11.92
CA GLY A 215 -10.37 10.86 12.86
C GLY A 215 -9.80 11.80 13.93
N GLY A 216 -8.53 11.60 14.32
CA GLY A 216 -7.81 12.48 15.24
C GLY A 216 -7.49 13.88 14.68
N VAL A 217 -7.47 14.06 13.35
CA VAL A 217 -7.34 15.37 12.70
C VAL A 217 -8.63 16.16 12.87
N VAL A 218 -9.77 15.51 12.59
CA VAL A 218 -11.12 16.09 12.69
C VAL A 218 -11.43 16.49 14.14
N LEU A 219 -11.16 15.59 15.10
CA LEU A 219 -11.19 15.87 16.53
C LEU A 219 -10.40 17.14 16.89
N ASN A 220 -9.18 17.29 16.36
CA ASN A 220 -8.35 18.45 16.68
C ASN A 220 -8.86 19.75 16.04
N MET A 221 -9.52 19.69 14.87
CA MET A 221 -10.21 20.84 14.28
C MET A 221 -11.37 21.30 15.18
N HIS A 222 -12.23 20.38 15.62
CA HIS A 222 -13.33 20.70 16.53
C HIS A 222 -12.87 21.28 17.88
N LEU A 223 -11.74 20.79 18.42
CA LEU A 223 -11.15 21.33 19.65
C LEU A 223 -10.69 22.79 19.48
N HIS A 224 -10.13 23.17 18.34
CA HIS A 224 -9.84 24.58 18.04
C HIS A 224 -11.12 25.40 17.85
N TRP A 225 -12.14 24.83 17.20
CA TRP A 225 -13.39 25.54 16.91
C TRP A 225 -14.23 25.89 18.14
N LYS A 226 -13.97 25.26 19.29
CA LYS A 226 -14.52 25.68 20.60
C LYS A 226 -14.08 27.09 21.02
N LYS A 227 -12.94 27.59 20.54
CA LYS A 227 -12.41 28.93 20.87
C LYS A 227 -12.15 29.85 19.67
N HIS A 228 -12.13 29.32 18.44
CA HIS A 228 -11.75 30.08 17.25
C HIS A 228 -12.67 29.76 16.06
N GLU A 229 -13.18 30.78 15.37
CA GLU A 229 -14.05 30.62 14.20
C GLU A 229 -13.39 29.91 13.00
N THR A 230 -12.06 30.07 12.87
CA THR A 230 -11.23 29.57 11.78
C THR A 230 -10.09 28.71 12.31
N VAL A 231 -9.61 27.76 11.49
CA VAL A 231 -8.43 26.93 11.78
C VAL A 231 -7.60 26.69 10.51
N LYS A 232 -6.27 26.70 10.63
CA LYS A 232 -5.35 26.35 9.53
C LYS A 232 -4.98 24.88 9.58
N VAL A 233 -5.14 24.16 8.48
CA VAL A 233 -4.72 22.76 8.34
C VAL A 233 -3.47 22.71 7.45
N ILE A 234 -2.34 22.26 7.99
CA ILE A 234 -1.04 22.23 7.32
C ILE A 234 -0.72 20.79 6.91
N CYS A 235 -0.69 20.51 5.60
CA CYS A 235 -0.52 19.18 5.03
C CYS A 235 0.94 18.94 4.58
N LYS A 236 1.76 18.31 5.43
CA LYS A 236 3.19 18.08 5.16
C LYS A 236 3.67 16.69 5.64
N PRO A 237 4.24 15.84 4.77
CA PRO A 237 4.32 15.98 3.31
C PRO A 237 2.97 15.73 2.64
N CYS A 238 2.80 16.27 1.43
CA CYS A 238 1.62 16.07 0.58
C CYS A 238 2.08 15.97 -0.88
N LYS A 239 1.43 15.14 -1.70
CA LYS A 239 1.61 15.16 -3.16
C LYS A 239 0.94 16.43 -3.75
N PRO A 240 1.36 16.95 -4.92
CA PRO A 240 0.56 17.94 -5.65
C PRO A 240 -0.83 17.37 -5.95
N GLY A 241 -1.86 18.23 -5.98
CA GLY A 241 -3.27 17.81 -6.13
C GLY A 241 -3.91 17.24 -4.85
N GLN A 242 -3.20 16.38 -4.13
CA GLN A 242 -3.70 15.68 -2.93
C GLN A 242 -4.20 16.61 -1.79
N VAL A 243 -3.76 17.87 -1.75
CA VAL A 243 -4.28 18.85 -0.79
C VAL A 243 -5.76 19.18 -1.03
N HIS A 244 -6.26 19.07 -2.26
CA HIS A 244 -7.67 19.25 -2.58
C HIS A 244 -8.51 18.04 -2.14
N GLU A 245 -8.00 16.81 -2.31
CA GLU A 245 -8.62 15.58 -1.76
C GLU A 245 -8.74 15.67 -0.23
N TYR A 246 -7.70 16.16 0.44
CA TYR A 246 -7.73 16.40 1.89
C TYR A 246 -8.68 17.54 2.29
N ALA A 247 -8.84 18.57 1.46
CA ALA A 247 -9.80 19.65 1.72
C ALA A 247 -11.24 19.15 1.62
N GLU A 248 -11.57 18.38 0.57
CA GLU A 248 -12.87 17.74 0.36
C GLU A 248 -13.23 16.79 1.52
N GLU A 249 -12.34 15.85 1.84
CA GLU A 249 -12.61 14.83 2.86
C GLU A 249 -12.66 15.44 4.28
N LEU A 250 -11.86 16.48 4.57
CA LEU A 250 -12.00 17.22 5.84
C LEU A 250 -13.28 18.03 5.90
N ALA A 251 -13.72 18.68 4.81
CA ALA A 251 -15.01 19.36 4.77
C ALA A 251 -16.15 18.36 5.04
N ARG A 252 -16.15 17.21 4.35
CA ARG A 252 -17.12 16.11 4.54
C ARG A 252 -17.16 15.61 5.98
N LEU A 253 -16.01 15.31 6.58
CA LEU A 253 -15.93 14.71 7.92
C LEU A 253 -16.17 15.69 9.07
N SER A 254 -15.78 16.96 8.91
CA SER A 254 -15.86 17.97 9.98
C SER A 254 -17.05 18.92 9.87
N LYS A 255 -17.76 18.91 8.72
CA LYS A 255 -18.78 19.88 8.31
C LYS A 255 -18.28 21.34 8.30
N GLY A 256 -16.97 21.55 8.23
CA GLY A 256 -16.35 22.87 8.11
C GLY A 256 -16.22 23.34 6.66
N ILE A 257 -16.41 24.65 6.46
CA ILE A 257 -16.35 25.31 5.15
C ILE A 257 -14.89 25.62 4.79
N VAL A 258 -14.47 25.26 3.57
CA VAL A 258 -13.15 25.63 3.03
C VAL A 258 -13.19 27.08 2.55
N ILE A 259 -12.33 27.94 3.10
CA ILE A 259 -12.23 29.36 2.74
C ILE A 259 -11.12 29.62 1.72
N ASP A 260 -9.97 28.95 1.86
CA ASP A 260 -8.80 29.19 1.03
C ASP A 260 -7.86 27.98 1.01
N ILE A 261 -7.28 27.67 -0.15
CA ILE A 261 -6.27 26.61 -0.31
C ILE A 261 -4.99 27.26 -0.82
N LYS A 262 -3.93 27.23 -0.01
CA LYS A 262 -2.66 27.92 -0.30
C LYS A 262 -1.60 26.97 -0.87
N PRO A 263 -0.75 27.45 -1.81
CA PRO A 263 0.27 26.63 -2.48
C PRO A 263 1.36 26.09 -1.55
N ASN A 264 1.45 26.60 -0.31
CA ASN A 264 2.33 26.07 0.75
C ASN A 264 1.76 24.82 1.47
N ASN A 265 0.76 24.17 0.88
CA ASN A 265 -0.04 23.07 1.42
C ASN A 265 -0.76 23.43 2.75
N THR A 266 -1.33 24.63 2.83
CA THR A 266 -2.16 25.05 3.98
C THR A 266 -3.59 25.33 3.51
N ILE A 267 -4.57 24.75 4.21
CA ILE A 267 -6.00 24.98 3.98
C ILE A 267 -6.54 25.83 5.12
N ILE A 268 -7.32 26.88 4.83
CA ILE A 268 -8.04 27.67 5.83
C ILE A 268 -9.48 27.15 5.89
N PHE A 269 -9.87 26.63 7.05
CA PHE A 269 -11.23 26.19 7.32
C PHE A 269 -11.96 27.17 8.25
N TYR A 270 -13.26 27.37 8.01
CA TYR A 270 -14.21 28.05 8.89
C TYR A 270 -15.21 27.03 9.45
N ARG A 271 -15.69 27.26 10.68
CA ARG A 271 -16.54 26.31 11.40
C ARG A 271 -18.05 26.41 11.09
N GLY A 272 -18.47 27.45 10.37
CA GLY A 272 -19.87 27.88 10.24
C GLY A 272 -20.28 28.93 11.28
N LYS A 273 -21.30 29.74 10.97
CA LYS A 273 -21.92 30.70 11.89
C LYS A 273 -22.61 29.93 13.01
N ASN A 274 -23.37 28.89 12.64
CA ASN A 274 -24.19 28.08 13.55
C ASN A 274 -23.45 26.87 14.17
N TYR A 275 -22.16 26.98 14.46
CA TYR A 275 -21.36 25.86 14.95
C TYR A 275 -21.73 25.39 16.37
N VAL A 276 -22.29 24.18 16.44
CA VAL A 276 -22.48 23.41 17.67
C VAL A 276 -21.38 22.34 17.76
N GLN A 277 -20.80 22.13 18.94
CA GLN A 277 -19.82 21.05 19.17
C GLN A 277 -20.51 19.68 19.06
N PRO A 278 -20.19 18.81 18.08
CA PRO A 278 -20.84 17.51 17.96
C PRO A 278 -20.50 16.59 19.14
N ASN A 279 -21.47 15.79 19.59
CA ASN A 279 -21.30 14.86 20.72
C ASN A 279 -20.19 13.82 20.41
N ILE A 280 -20.22 13.24 19.21
CA ILE A 280 -19.15 12.37 18.70
C ILE A 280 -18.10 13.22 17.98
N MET A 281 -17.02 13.57 18.69
CA MET A 281 -15.96 14.46 18.19
C MET A 281 -15.05 13.88 17.09
N SER A 282 -15.17 12.58 16.79
CA SER A 282 -14.37 11.89 15.77
C SER A 282 -15.28 10.94 14.98
N PRO A 283 -15.66 11.27 13.73
CA PRO A 283 -16.67 10.53 12.99
C PRO A 283 -16.24 9.09 12.67
N ALA A 284 -17.20 8.16 12.81
CA ALA A 284 -17.01 6.71 12.63
C ALA A 284 -16.58 6.32 11.21
N ASP A 285 -16.94 7.13 10.21
CA ASP A 285 -16.48 7.09 8.82
C ASP A 285 -14.95 7.09 8.63
N THR A 286 -14.18 7.37 9.67
CA THR A 286 -12.74 7.61 9.53
C THR A 286 -11.86 6.46 10.01
N LEU A 287 -10.78 6.18 9.28
CA LEU A 287 -9.75 5.23 9.70
C LEU A 287 -9.12 5.62 11.04
N SER A 288 -8.80 4.61 11.86
CA SER A 288 -8.02 4.79 13.08
C SER A 288 -6.56 5.14 12.77
N LYS A 289 -5.89 5.82 13.70
CA LYS A 289 -4.50 6.32 13.59
C LYS A 289 -3.48 5.27 13.10
N ASN A 290 -3.69 4.00 13.42
CA ASN A 290 -2.84 2.89 12.98
C ASN A 290 -3.23 2.40 11.59
N LYS A 291 -4.52 2.19 11.30
CA LYS A 291 -5.02 1.81 9.96
C LYS A 291 -4.64 2.84 8.89
N ALA A 292 -4.70 4.14 9.21
CA ALA A 292 -4.27 5.21 8.31
C ALA A 292 -2.76 5.14 7.99
N LEU A 293 -1.92 4.78 8.97
CA LEU A 293 -0.48 4.58 8.75
C LEU A 293 -0.19 3.31 7.93
N GLU A 294 -1.01 2.27 8.05
CA GLU A 294 -0.93 1.06 7.20
C GLU A 294 -1.33 1.35 5.76
N LYS A 295 -2.45 2.07 5.54
CA LYS A 295 -2.89 2.53 4.22
C LYS A 295 -1.76 3.27 3.49
N TYR A 296 -1.15 4.28 4.13
CA TYR A 296 0.00 5.00 3.57
C TYR A 296 1.19 4.09 3.23
N LYS A 297 1.53 3.10 4.07
CA LYS A 297 2.60 2.13 3.77
C LYS A 297 2.28 1.28 2.53
N TYR A 298 1.01 0.90 2.33
CA TYR A 298 0.59 0.15 1.14
C TYR A 298 0.57 1.04 -0.12
N GLU A 299 0.11 2.29 -0.02
CA GLU A 299 0.17 3.29 -1.10
C GLU A 299 1.59 3.54 -1.57
N GLN A 300 2.53 3.79 -0.66
CA GLN A 300 3.94 4.01 -1.00
C GLN A 300 4.60 2.75 -1.58
N SER A 301 4.19 1.55 -1.14
CA SER A 301 4.63 0.31 -1.78
C SER A 301 4.01 0.11 -3.17
N LEU A 302 2.81 0.65 -3.42
CA LEU A 302 2.15 0.62 -4.73
C LEU A 302 2.84 1.61 -5.68
N ASP A 303 3.00 2.87 -5.29
CA ASP A 303 3.75 3.91 -6.02
C ASP A 303 5.07 3.33 -6.57
N HIS A 304 5.92 2.81 -5.68
CA HIS A 304 7.22 2.23 -6.04
C HIS A 304 7.12 0.95 -6.90
N THR A 305 6.06 0.16 -6.76
CA THR A 305 5.85 -1.03 -7.62
C THR A 305 5.42 -0.62 -9.02
N SER A 306 4.60 0.43 -9.15
CA SER A 306 4.18 0.99 -10.43
C SER A 306 5.36 1.60 -11.18
N GLU A 307 6.18 2.43 -10.52
CA GLU A 307 7.45 2.93 -11.09
C GLU A 307 8.36 1.79 -11.58
N TYR A 308 8.46 0.71 -10.80
CA TYR A 308 9.27 -0.44 -11.15
C TYR A 308 8.70 -1.16 -12.38
N ILE A 309 7.37 -1.29 -12.50
CA ILE A 309 6.72 -1.84 -13.70
C ILE A 309 7.00 -0.97 -14.92
N GLU A 310 6.86 0.36 -14.84
CA GLU A 310 7.14 1.26 -15.97
C GLU A 310 8.61 1.18 -16.42
N LYS A 311 9.56 1.03 -15.48
CA LYS A 311 10.99 0.82 -15.78
C LYS A 311 11.22 -0.51 -16.51
N LEU A 312 10.52 -1.59 -16.12
CA LEU A 312 10.60 -2.90 -16.79
C LEU A 312 9.91 -2.96 -18.15
N GLU A 313 8.82 -2.21 -18.33
CA GLU A 313 8.13 -2.13 -19.62
C GLU A 313 8.99 -1.40 -20.66
N LYS A 314 9.72 -0.36 -20.25
CA LYS A 314 10.76 0.30 -21.07
C LYS A 314 11.96 -0.61 -21.34
N GLU A 315 12.50 -1.31 -20.33
CA GLU A 315 13.59 -2.30 -20.49
C GLU A 315 13.22 -3.38 -21.54
N LEU A 316 11.94 -3.77 -21.60
CA LEU A 316 11.42 -4.73 -22.58
C LEU A 316 11.26 -4.13 -23.99
N GLU A 317 10.69 -2.92 -24.10
CA GLU A 317 10.49 -2.23 -25.37
C GLU A 317 11.82 -1.92 -26.06
N GLU A 318 12.79 -1.38 -25.31
CA GLU A 318 14.14 -1.08 -25.80
C GLU A 318 14.87 -2.33 -26.31
N PHE A 319 14.76 -3.45 -25.58
CA PHE A 319 15.31 -4.74 -26.01
C PHE A 319 14.65 -5.25 -27.30
N LEU A 320 13.32 -5.21 -27.40
CA LEU A 320 12.60 -5.63 -28.61
C LEU A 320 12.93 -4.73 -29.81
N LYS A 321 13.07 -3.42 -29.60
CA LYS A 321 13.49 -2.45 -30.63
C LYS A 321 14.95 -2.63 -31.05
N HIS A 322 15.84 -3.04 -30.14
CA HIS A 322 17.21 -3.44 -30.49
C HIS A 322 17.20 -4.73 -31.34
N LYS A 323 16.51 -5.77 -30.88
CA LYS A 323 16.37 -7.05 -31.58
C LYS A 323 15.81 -6.86 -33.00
N ALA A 324 14.77 -6.05 -33.17
CA ALA A 324 14.19 -5.75 -34.48
C ALA A 324 15.16 -5.03 -35.43
N ARG A 325 15.98 -4.08 -34.92
CA ARG A 325 17.03 -3.42 -35.73
C ARG A 325 18.12 -4.41 -36.16
N TYR A 326 18.55 -5.29 -35.26
CA TYR A 326 19.55 -6.32 -35.55
C TYR A 326 19.07 -7.32 -36.62
N HIS A 327 17.80 -7.76 -36.56
CA HIS A 327 17.22 -8.62 -37.61
C HIS A 327 17.16 -7.89 -38.96
N LYS A 328 16.66 -6.65 -39.00
CA LYS A 328 16.60 -5.86 -40.24
C LYS A 328 17.97 -5.65 -40.89
N ALA A 329 19.00 -5.33 -40.11
CA ALA A 329 20.36 -5.21 -40.64
C ALA A 329 20.88 -6.55 -41.21
N LYS A 330 20.59 -7.67 -40.53
CA LYS A 330 20.96 -9.00 -41.04
C LYS A 330 20.15 -9.42 -42.29
N GLU A 331 18.98 -8.82 -42.51
CA GLU A 331 18.09 -9.06 -43.65
C GLU A 331 18.43 -8.17 -44.87
N SER A 332 19.21 -7.09 -44.72
CA SER A 332 19.69 -6.26 -45.84
C SER A 332 21.03 -6.72 -46.44
N GLU A 333 21.94 -7.26 -45.62
CA GLU A 333 23.25 -7.80 -46.07
C GLU A 333 23.23 -8.96 -47.11
N PRO A 334 22.18 -9.80 -47.28
CA PRO A 334 22.28 -11.01 -48.12
C PRO A 334 22.33 -10.82 -49.65
N GLN A 335 22.01 -9.65 -50.20
CA GLN A 335 21.80 -9.51 -51.66
C GLN A 335 23.04 -8.96 -52.40
N ASP A 336 23.67 -7.89 -51.91
CA ASP A 336 24.77 -7.23 -52.62
C ASP A 336 26.03 -8.11 -52.75
N PHE A 337 26.31 -8.92 -51.73
CA PHE A 337 27.49 -9.80 -51.73
C PHE A 337 27.38 -10.94 -52.78
N ALA A 338 26.17 -11.44 -53.04
CA ALA A 338 25.94 -12.47 -54.05
C ALA A 338 26.01 -11.91 -55.48
N ALA A 339 25.48 -10.69 -55.69
CA ALA A 339 25.58 -9.99 -56.97
C ALA A 339 27.05 -9.67 -57.31
N SER A 340 27.81 -9.14 -56.34
CA SER A 340 29.23 -8.82 -56.46
C SER A 340 30.07 -10.01 -56.94
N ILE A 341 29.90 -11.18 -56.32
CA ILE A 341 30.66 -12.40 -56.67
C ILE A 341 30.35 -12.87 -58.10
N LEU A 342 29.07 -12.91 -58.49
CA LEU A 342 28.69 -13.31 -59.85
C LEU A 342 29.20 -12.33 -60.91
N GLN A 343 29.16 -11.03 -60.63
CA GLN A 343 29.63 -10.00 -61.56
C GLN A 343 31.15 -10.09 -61.79
N HIS A 344 31.92 -10.35 -60.73
CA HIS A 344 33.36 -10.59 -60.81
C HIS A 344 33.72 -11.90 -61.54
N GLN A 345 32.91 -12.96 -61.37
CA GLN A 345 33.08 -14.22 -62.11
C GLN A 345 32.79 -14.07 -63.60
N LEU A 346 31.75 -13.31 -63.96
CA LEU A 346 31.42 -13.02 -65.37
C LEU A 346 32.49 -12.17 -66.06
N GLN A 347 33.06 -11.17 -65.38
CA GLN A 347 34.18 -10.39 -65.91
C GLN A 347 35.43 -11.26 -66.17
N ASN A 348 35.79 -12.13 -65.22
CA ASN A 348 36.94 -13.05 -65.39
C ASN A 348 36.73 -14.03 -66.56
N ASN A 349 35.53 -14.60 -66.71
CA ASN A 349 35.22 -15.52 -67.82
C ASN A 349 35.20 -14.80 -69.19
N CYS A 350 34.82 -13.52 -69.24
CA CYS A 350 34.86 -12.73 -70.46
C CYS A 350 36.30 -12.40 -70.90
N TYR A 351 37.24 -12.24 -69.97
CA TYR A 351 38.65 -12.00 -70.28
C TYR A 351 39.31 -13.23 -70.92
N ILE A 352 38.97 -14.44 -70.45
CA ILE A 352 39.57 -15.71 -70.92
C ILE A 352 39.12 -16.09 -72.34
N SER A 353 37.93 -15.67 -72.79
CA SER A 353 37.39 -16.03 -74.10
C SER A 353 37.93 -15.17 -75.26
N VAL A 354 38.45 -13.97 -74.98
CA VAL A 354 39.01 -13.07 -76.01
C VAL A 354 40.41 -13.52 -76.45
N SER A 355 41.27 -13.97 -75.53
CA SER A 355 42.67 -14.36 -75.83
C SER A 355 42.86 -15.67 -76.62
N LYS A 356 41.80 -16.23 -77.23
CA LYS A 356 41.85 -17.48 -78.01
C LYS A 356 41.44 -17.34 -79.50
N LYS A 357 41.53 -16.13 -80.06
CA LYS A 357 41.32 -15.89 -81.50
C LYS A 357 42.43 -15.06 -82.16
N HIS A 358 43.60 -15.66 -82.31
CA HIS A 358 44.52 -15.36 -83.40
C HIS A 358 45.00 -16.69 -84.01
N PRO A 359 44.60 -17.03 -85.25
CA PRO A 359 45.34 -18.01 -86.03
C PRO A 359 46.68 -17.39 -86.48
N PHE A 360 47.69 -18.23 -86.65
CA PHE A 360 48.87 -17.90 -87.45
C PHE A 360 48.56 -18.25 -88.91
N GLU A 361 48.81 -17.30 -89.81
CA GLU A 361 49.15 -17.49 -91.22
C GLU A 361 50.39 -16.61 -91.50
#